data_AF-R4K304-F1
#
_entry.id   AF-R4K304-F1
#
_cell.length_a   1.000
_cell.length_b   1.000
_cell.length_c   1.000
_cell.angle_alpha   90.00
_cell.angle_beta   90.00
_cell.angle_gamma   90.00
#
_symmetry.space_group_name_H-M   'P 1'
#
loop_
_entity.id
_entity.type
_entity.pdbx_description
1 polymer ?
#
loop_
_entity_poly.entity_id
_entity_poly.type
_entity_poly.pdbx_seq_one_letter_code
_entity_poly.pdbx_strand_id
1 'polypeptide(L)'
;MDAIREILLDSIEAILFLAIFEALYNNKKFIIHNKLKSILFCTLFIIITYWSTFNINNTYHTLFIIIFDILLLSCFTQITIFDSSVIFFLFIIITFVTESFAQFLEIFIFNINLNQIFLNEKYLLFCVILSKVLQIIIVILLFKYNNYLTKLKLFQKEGTLFSNIIIQIGIFSILIFSISFSIFDIKNLKIYNCVIFLLYFIFLIVQLKGLNEYKRIVAIEARYKIQENQLKNMEEIIKIIRQEKHDFANHINVIWGLCSLNKPNAVEQIKTYVMGISDTLHSSFKYIDTGNDCLSALLSIKNSYAVKNNINFDVIIDEPFSSIEINENDLISIISNLVDNAFEAFQLKSNIENKEISIETFSESNKFFIEISNNGDMIPEDIQDKIFDRGFSTKTKKSQDHGFGLYIIKQLIKQNNGNIFLESTPERTKFMIEFKMKELSK
;
A
#
# COMPACT_ATOMS: atom_id res chain seq x y z
N MET A 1 5.84 43.64 -35.20
CA MET A 1 6.77 42.80 -34.39
C MET A 1 6.01 41.85 -33.47
N ASP A 2 4.74 42.13 -33.17
CA ASP A 2 3.95 41.38 -32.20
C ASP A 2 3.64 39.94 -32.63
N ALA A 3 3.27 39.70 -33.89
CA ALA A 3 2.99 38.34 -34.37
C ALA A 3 4.21 37.40 -34.29
N ILE A 4 5.42 37.90 -34.58
CA ILE A 4 6.65 37.10 -34.46
C ILE A 4 6.95 36.79 -32.98
N ARG A 5 6.69 37.74 -32.09
CA ARG A 5 6.85 37.57 -30.64
C ARG A 5 5.87 36.53 -30.09
N GLU A 6 4.59 36.61 -30.47
CA GLU A 6 3.55 35.65 -30.06
C GLU A 6 3.89 34.23 -30.52
N ILE A 7 4.25 34.05 -31.79
CA ILE A 7 4.66 32.75 -32.32
C ILE A 7 5.86 32.17 -31.56
N LEU A 8 6.84 33.01 -31.19
CA LEU A 8 7.99 32.57 -30.40
C LEU A 8 7.57 32.14 -28.99
N LEU A 9 6.66 32.86 -28.34
CA LEU A 9 6.17 32.50 -27.01
C LEU A 9 5.36 31.20 -27.03
N ASP A 10 4.45 31.06 -27.99
CA ASP A 10 3.64 29.85 -28.19
C ASP A 10 4.54 28.63 -28.49
N SER A 11 5.65 28.84 -29.20
CA SER A 11 6.63 27.78 -29.45
C SER A 11 7.33 27.30 -28.18
N ILE A 12 7.64 28.21 -27.26
CA ILE A 12 8.22 27.88 -25.96
C ILE A 12 7.19 27.12 -25.11
N GLU A 13 5.94 27.55 -25.11
CA GLU A 13 4.85 26.88 -24.39
C GLU A 13 4.60 25.46 -24.91
N ALA A 14 4.55 25.27 -26.22
CA ALA A 14 4.39 23.95 -26.82
C ALA A 14 5.51 22.98 -26.43
N ILE A 15 6.76 23.48 -26.40
CA ILE A 15 7.92 22.70 -25.98
C ILE A 15 7.85 22.38 -24.49
N LEU A 16 7.50 23.35 -23.64
CA LEU A 16 7.34 23.14 -22.20
C LEU A 16 6.25 22.11 -21.90
N PHE A 17 5.13 22.17 -22.61
CA PHE A 17 4.04 21.22 -22.44
C PHE A 17 4.46 19.79 -22.79
N LEU A 18 5.14 19.59 -23.93
CA LEU A 18 5.73 18.29 -24.28
C LEU A 18 6.82 17.85 -23.30
N ALA A 19 7.62 18.77 -22.78
CA ALA A 19 8.69 18.46 -21.84
C ALA A 19 8.14 18.00 -20.48
N ILE A 20 7.01 18.54 -20.01
CA ILE A 20 6.30 18.05 -18.82
C ILE A 20 5.77 16.64 -19.05
N PHE A 21 5.19 16.37 -20.22
CA PHE A 21 4.79 15.01 -20.59
C PHE A 21 5.98 14.05 -20.52
N GLU A 22 7.10 14.43 -21.12
CA GLU A 22 8.31 13.61 -21.18
C GLU A 22 8.91 13.37 -19.78
N ALA A 23 8.87 14.38 -18.91
CA ALA A 23 9.29 14.27 -17.53
C ALA A 23 8.42 13.29 -16.74
N LEU A 24 7.09 13.30 -16.90
CA LEU A 24 6.18 12.48 -16.09
C LEU A 24 6.05 11.03 -16.57
N TYR A 25 6.02 10.80 -17.89
CA TYR A 25 5.82 9.45 -18.44
C TYR A 25 7.13 8.63 -18.52
N ASN A 26 8.20 9.14 -17.90
CA ASN A 26 9.55 8.57 -17.84
C ASN A 26 10.14 8.18 -19.21
N ASN A 27 9.60 8.76 -20.28
CA ASN A 27 10.03 8.52 -21.65
C ASN A 27 11.01 9.61 -22.06
N LYS A 28 12.10 9.78 -21.29
CA LYS A 28 13.05 10.93 -21.27
C LYS A 28 13.69 11.33 -22.61
N LYS A 29 13.35 10.64 -23.70
CA LYS A 29 13.82 10.91 -25.05
C LYS A 29 12.70 10.86 -26.10
N PHE A 30 11.42 10.99 -25.72
CA PHE A 30 10.30 11.01 -26.66
C PHE A 30 10.51 12.10 -27.72
N ILE A 31 10.89 13.31 -27.31
CA ILE A 31 11.12 14.44 -28.23
C ILE A 31 12.29 14.13 -29.18
N ILE A 32 13.34 13.48 -28.66
CA ILE A 32 14.55 13.13 -29.42
C ILE A 32 14.28 11.99 -30.42
N HIS A 33 13.51 10.97 -30.04
CA HIS A 33 13.21 9.82 -30.89
C HIS A 33 12.08 10.09 -31.90
N ASN A 34 11.11 10.94 -31.57
CA ASN A 34 9.93 11.21 -32.40
C ASN A 34 9.90 12.67 -32.92
N LYS A 35 11.03 13.17 -33.43
CA LYS A 35 11.18 14.57 -33.88
C LYS A 35 10.05 15.05 -34.79
N LEU A 36 9.64 14.25 -35.77
CA LEU A 36 8.55 14.61 -36.69
C LEU A 36 7.21 14.80 -35.97
N LYS A 37 6.87 13.91 -35.03
CA LYS A 37 5.63 14.02 -34.24
C LYS A 37 5.69 15.24 -33.31
N SER A 38 6.82 15.51 -32.69
CA SER A 38 7.00 16.68 -31.82
C SER A 38 6.94 18.00 -32.59
N ILE A 39 7.56 18.08 -33.76
CA ILE A 39 7.45 19.25 -34.63
C ILE A 39 6.00 19.45 -35.07
N LEU A 40 5.33 18.38 -35.52
CA LEU A 40 3.94 18.45 -35.96
C LEU A 40 3.00 18.87 -34.81
N PHE A 41 3.22 18.35 -33.60
CA PHE A 41 2.51 18.77 -32.39
C PHE A 41 2.68 20.28 -32.15
N CYS A 42 3.92 20.78 -32.10
CA CYS A 42 4.17 22.21 -31.86
C CYS A 42 3.55 23.09 -32.95
N THR A 43 3.63 22.67 -34.22
CA THR A 43 3.02 23.44 -35.31
C THR A 43 1.50 23.51 -35.20
N LEU A 44 0.84 22.39 -34.87
CA LEU A 44 -0.62 22.35 -34.70
C LEU A 44 -1.06 23.14 -33.49
N PHE A 45 -0.33 23.05 -32.37
CA PHE A 45 -0.57 23.85 -31.17
C PHE A 45 -0.56 25.34 -31.52
N ILE A 46 0.53 25.85 -32.12
CA ILE A 46 0.66 27.28 -32.47
C ILE A 46 -0.43 27.71 -33.46
N ILE A 47 -0.66 26.94 -34.52
CA ILE A 47 -1.65 27.30 -35.55
C ILE A 47 -3.05 27.42 -34.93
N ILE A 48 -3.42 26.50 -34.04
CA ILE A 48 -4.78 26.45 -33.49
C ILE A 48 -4.95 27.45 -32.33
N THR A 49 -3.92 27.68 -31.52
CA THR A 49 -3.91 28.76 -30.53
C THR A 49 -4.06 30.12 -31.23
N TYR A 50 -3.30 30.37 -32.30
CA TYR A 50 -3.43 31.61 -33.07
C TYR A 50 -4.79 31.71 -33.77
N TRP A 51 -5.23 30.65 -34.46
CA TRP A 51 -6.50 30.64 -35.20
C TRP A 51 -7.72 30.81 -34.29
N SER A 52 -7.72 30.17 -33.12
CA SER A 52 -8.82 30.25 -32.16
C SER A 52 -9.00 31.68 -31.64
N THR A 53 -7.91 32.41 -31.44
CA THR A 53 -7.91 33.79 -30.95
C THR A 53 -8.68 34.75 -31.86
N PHE A 54 -8.73 34.50 -33.17
CA PHE A 54 -9.48 35.34 -34.12
C PHE A 54 -10.89 34.81 -34.45
N ASN A 55 -11.11 33.49 -34.37
CA ASN A 55 -12.33 32.87 -34.90
C ASN A 55 -13.31 32.37 -33.85
N ILE A 56 -12.88 32.22 -32.60
CA ILE A 56 -13.73 31.72 -31.51
C ILE A 56 -14.10 32.86 -30.58
N ASN A 57 -15.38 32.95 -30.24
CA ASN A 57 -15.86 33.92 -29.26
C ASN A 57 -15.15 33.72 -27.90
N ASN A 58 -14.73 34.81 -27.26
CA ASN A 58 -14.02 34.79 -25.97
C ASN A 58 -14.72 33.94 -24.89
N THR A 59 -16.05 33.80 -24.95
CA THR A 59 -16.82 32.96 -24.02
C THR A 59 -16.49 31.46 -24.10
N TYR A 60 -16.14 30.97 -25.30
CA TYR A 60 -15.88 29.54 -25.55
C TYR A 60 -14.41 29.25 -25.84
N HIS A 61 -13.60 30.30 -26.06
CA HIS A 61 -12.20 30.21 -26.46
C HIS A 61 -11.36 29.33 -25.52
N THR A 62 -11.38 29.62 -24.22
CA THR A 62 -10.61 28.86 -23.21
C THR A 62 -11.02 27.39 -23.17
N LEU A 63 -12.32 27.11 -23.24
CA LEU A 63 -12.85 25.74 -23.18
C LEU A 63 -12.47 24.94 -24.42
N PHE A 64 -12.50 25.56 -25.60
CA PHE A 64 -12.06 24.96 -26.84
C PHE A 64 -10.58 24.59 -26.80
N ILE A 65 -9.70 25.52 -26.37
CA ILE A 65 -8.26 25.27 -26.27
C ILE A 65 -7.95 24.12 -25.31
N ILE A 66 -8.59 24.09 -24.13
CA ILE A 66 -8.40 23.02 -23.15
C ILE A 66 -8.72 21.65 -23.76
N ILE A 67 -9.88 21.52 -24.41
CA ILE A 67 -10.28 20.24 -25.03
C ILE A 67 -9.31 19.89 -26.16
N PHE A 68 -8.94 20.86 -26.98
CA PHE A 68 -8.06 20.66 -28.11
C PHE A 68 -6.67 20.19 -27.66
N ASP A 69 -6.05 20.84 -26.69
CA ASP A 69 -4.70 20.53 -26.22
C ASP A 69 -4.61 19.15 -25.56
N ILE A 70 -5.64 18.76 -24.80
CA ILE A 70 -5.75 17.43 -24.21
C ILE A 70 -5.84 16.36 -25.30
N LEU A 71 -6.67 16.57 -26.32
CA LEU A 71 -6.82 15.64 -27.44
C LEU A 71 -5.57 15.60 -28.32
N LEU A 72 -4.94 16.75 -28.56
CA LEU A 72 -3.71 16.87 -29.31
C LEU A 72 -2.59 16.07 -28.63
N LEU A 73 -2.42 16.24 -27.32
CA LEU A 73 -1.42 15.49 -26.57
C LEU A 73 -1.71 13.98 -26.62
N SER A 74 -2.96 13.57 -26.37
CA SER A 74 -3.37 12.16 -26.39
C SER A 74 -3.11 11.51 -27.75
N CYS A 75 -3.47 12.19 -28.85
CA CYS A 75 -3.31 11.67 -30.21
C CYS A 75 -1.83 11.49 -30.58
N PHE A 76 -0.99 12.47 -30.27
CA PHE A 76 0.42 12.47 -30.68
C PHE A 76 1.31 11.56 -29.82
N THR A 77 1.00 11.43 -28.53
CA THR A 77 1.77 10.64 -27.57
C THR A 77 1.21 9.23 -27.34
N GLN A 78 0.00 8.93 -27.85
CA GLN A 78 -0.70 7.65 -27.71
C GLN A 78 -1.01 7.25 -26.26
N ILE A 79 -1.15 8.24 -25.36
CA ILE A 79 -1.58 8.02 -23.97
C ILE A 79 -3.09 8.20 -23.83
N THR A 80 -3.64 7.78 -22.69
CA THR A 80 -5.08 7.93 -22.41
C THR A 80 -5.48 9.42 -22.29
N ILE A 81 -6.74 9.72 -22.58
CA ILE A 81 -7.30 11.08 -22.43
C ILE A 81 -7.19 11.55 -20.97
N PHE A 82 -7.35 10.63 -20.01
CA PHE A 82 -7.18 10.92 -18.59
C PHE A 82 -5.75 11.36 -18.26
N ASP A 83 -4.74 10.59 -18.69
CA ASP A 83 -3.34 10.94 -18.45
C ASP A 83 -2.97 12.27 -19.11
N SER A 84 -3.47 12.50 -20.34
CA SER A 84 -3.28 13.76 -21.06
C SER A 84 -3.88 14.95 -20.31
N SER A 85 -5.05 14.75 -19.69
CA SER A 85 -5.71 15.76 -18.88
C SER A 85 -4.87 16.11 -17.65
N VAL A 86 -4.34 15.12 -16.93
CA VAL A 86 -3.47 15.35 -15.77
C VAL A 86 -2.25 16.19 -16.12
N ILE A 87 -1.60 15.86 -17.25
CA ILE A 87 -0.40 16.56 -17.73
C ILE A 87 -0.74 18.00 -18.14
N PHE A 88 -1.84 18.18 -18.87
CA PHE A 88 -2.33 19.51 -19.26
C PHE A 88 -2.65 20.38 -18.03
N PHE A 89 -3.40 19.86 -17.06
CA PHE A 89 -3.72 20.63 -15.86
C PHE A 89 -2.48 20.92 -15.02
N LEU A 90 -1.48 20.02 -14.98
CA LEU A 90 -0.20 20.35 -14.35
C LEU A 90 0.54 21.48 -15.08
N PHE A 91 0.56 21.46 -16.42
CA PHE A 91 1.12 22.54 -17.22
C PHE A 91 0.44 23.88 -16.91
N ILE A 92 -0.90 23.90 -16.88
CA ILE A 92 -1.67 25.10 -16.52
C ILE A 92 -1.35 25.60 -15.10
N ILE A 93 -1.21 24.71 -14.11
CA ILE A 93 -0.83 25.10 -12.74
C ILE A 93 0.54 25.76 -12.74
N ILE A 94 1.53 25.15 -13.41
CA ILE A 94 2.89 25.69 -13.49
C ILE A 94 2.88 27.07 -14.16
N THR A 95 2.16 27.21 -15.28
CA THR A 95 2.03 28.48 -16.00
C THR A 95 1.39 29.55 -15.11
N PHE A 96 0.25 29.24 -14.48
CA PHE A 96 -0.48 30.17 -13.62
C PHE A 96 0.37 30.65 -12.43
N VAL A 97 1.04 29.72 -11.73
CA VAL A 97 1.85 30.04 -10.55
C VAL A 97 3.07 30.88 -10.94
N THR A 98 3.75 30.53 -12.03
CA THR A 98 4.96 31.24 -12.46
C THR A 98 4.66 32.64 -12.98
N GLU A 99 3.56 32.82 -13.72
CA GLU A 99 3.12 34.14 -14.21
C GLU A 99 2.64 35.03 -13.07
N SER A 100 1.81 34.50 -12.16
CA SER A 100 1.37 35.24 -10.98
C SER A 100 2.55 35.67 -10.10
N PHE A 101 3.56 34.80 -9.95
CA PHE A 101 4.76 35.10 -9.18
C PHE A 101 5.64 36.16 -9.86
N ALA A 102 5.82 36.08 -11.19
CA ALA A 102 6.56 37.09 -11.94
C ALA A 102 5.90 38.48 -11.82
N GLN A 103 4.58 38.55 -11.96
CA GLN A 103 3.82 39.80 -11.76
C GLN A 103 3.99 40.34 -10.35
N PHE A 104 3.90 39.49 -9.33
CA PHE A 104 4.10 39.88 -7.93
C PHE A 104 5.50 40.48 -7.69
N LEU A 105 6.54 39.83 -8.23
CA LEU A 105 7.92 40.31 -8.12
C LEU A 105 8.10 41.69 -8.76
N GLU A 106 7.50 41.93 -9.94
CA GLU A 106 7.59 43.23 -10.59
C GLU A 106 6.90 44.34 -9.81
N ILE A 107 5.69 44.08 -9.31
CA ILE A 107 4.96 45.03 -8.45
C ILE A 107 5.81 45.39 -7.24
N PHE A 108 6.49 44.41 -6.64
CA PHE A 108 7.32 44.62 -5.46
C PHE A 108 8.61 45.38 -5.77
N ILE A 109 9.34 45.01 -6.84
CA ILE A 109 10.65 45.57 -7.19
C ILE A 109 10.53 46.97 -7.77
N PHE A 110 9.61 47.16 -8.74
CA PHE A 110 9.47 48.43 -9.46
C PHE A 110 8.45 49.37 -8.81
N ASN A 111 7.74 48.91 -7.77
CA ASN A 111 6.69 49.65 -7.08
C ASN A 111 5.61 50.21 -8.04
N ILE A 112 5.31 49.43 -9.08
CA ILE A 112 4.33 49.75 -10.12
C ILE A 112 2.98 49.06 -9.84
N ASN A 113 1.91 49.57 -10.43
CA ASN A 113 0.60 48.94 -10.38
C ASN A 113 0.43 47.93 -11.54
N LEU A 114 -0.45 46.94 -11.38
CA LEU A 114 -0.75 45.95 -12.44
C LEU A 114 -1.12 46.59 -13.77
N ASN A 115 -1.95 47.63 -13.77
CA ASN A 115 -2.31 48.32 -15.01
C ASN A 115 -1.10 48.89 -15.74
N GLN A 116 -0.06 49.30 -15.02
CA GLN A 116 1.19 49.78 -15.63
C GLN A 116 2.02 48.64 -16.21
N ILE A 117 1.92 47.42 -15.69
CA ILE A 117 2.56 46.22 -16.26
C ILE A 117 1.93 45.88 -17.60
N PHE A 118 0.59 45.84 -17.69
CA PHE A 118 -0.11 45.50 -18.92
C PHE A 118 -0.09 46.62 -19.97
N LEU A 119 -0.09 47.88 -19.57
CA LEU A 119 -0.08 49.02 -20.51
C LEU A 119 1.33 49.36 -21.04
N ASN A 120 2.40 48.93 -20.37
CA ASN A 120 3.76 49.22 -20.78
C ASN A 120 4.45 47.95 -21.31
N GLU A 121 4.73 47.95 -22.61
CA GLU A 121 5.34 46.81 -23.31
C GLU A 121 6.65 46.32 -22.67
N LYS A 122 7.45 47.21 -22.06
CA LYS A 122 8.71 46.83 -21.42
C LYS A 122 8.50 45.97 -20.17
N TYR A 123 7.53 46.33 -19.33
CA TYR A 123 7.22 45.57 -18.12
C TYR A 123 6.53 44.26 -18.48
N LEU A 124 5.59 44.28 -19.42
CA LEU A 124 4.96 43.07 -19.94
C LEU A 124 6.01 42.07 -20.49
N LEU A 125 6.97 42.55 -21.27
CA LEU A 125 8.03 41.70 -21.82
C LEU A 125 8.93 41.12 -20.71
N PHE A 126 9.31 41.93 -19.72
CA PHE A 126 10.09 41.45 -18.58
C PHE A 126 9.33 40.34 -17.82
N CYS A 127 8.03 40.52 -17.61
CA CYS A 127 7.18 39.57 -16.87
C CYS A 127 7.10 38.23 -17.59
N VAL A 128 6.87 38.28 -18.90
CA VAL A 128 6.77 37.08 -19.74
C VAL A 128 8.11 36.35 -19.80
N ILE A 129 9.23 37.06 -19.96
CA ILE A 129 10.55 36.44 -19.98
C ILE A 129 10.84 35.77 -18.63
N LEU A 130 10.57 36.47 -17.52
CA LEU A 130 10.77 35.95 -16.18
C LEU A 130 9.92 34.71 -15.93
N SER A 131 8.64 34.71 -16.31
CA SER A 131 7.77 33.55 -16.15
C SER A 131 8.25 32.36 -16.97
N LYS A 132 8.67 32.54 -18.24
CA LYS A 132 9.20 31.45 -19.06
C LYS A 132 10.49 30.86 -18.49
N VAL A 133 11.39 31.69 -17.96
CA VAL A 133 12.61 31.21 -17.29
C VAL A 133 12.26 30.35 -16.07
N LEU A 134 11.31 30.79 -15.25
CA LEU A 134 10.84 30.01 -14.10
C LEU A 134 10.20 28.68 -14.53
N GLN A 135 9.39 28.67 -15.59
CA GLN A 135 8.78 27.46 -16.13
C GLN A 135 9.84 26.45 -16.60
N ILE A 136 10.87 26.91 -17.33
CA ILE A 136 12.00 26.07 -17.75
C ILE A 136 12.73 25.47 -16.54
N ILE A 137 13.00 26.27 -15.50
CA ILE A 137 13.63 25.79 -14.27
C ILE A 137 12.79 24.69 -13.60
N ILE A 138 11.47 24.89 -13.50
CA ILE A 138 10.56 23.89 -12.92
C ILE A 138 10.60 22.60 -13.73
N VAL A 139 10.55 22.67 -15.06
CA VAL A 139 10.63 21.48 -15.94
C VAL A 139 11.97 20.75 -15.75
N ILE A 140 13.09 21.46 -15.66
CA ILE A 140 14.40 20.86 -15.35
C ILE A 140 14.39 20.14 -14.00
N LEU A 141 13.76 20.73 -12.98
CA LEU A 141 13.59 20.11 -11.67
C LEU A 141 12.71 18.85 -11.74
N LEU A 142 11.63 18.86 -12.54
CA LEU A 142 10.80 17.69 -12.78
C LEU A 142 11.61 16.54 -13.40
N PHE A 143 12.49 16.83 -14.36
CA PHE A 143 13.39 15.82 -14.94
C PHE A 143 14.39 15.27 -13.92
N LYS A 144 14.98 16.14 -13.08
CA LYS A 144 15.97 15.77 -12.06
C LYS A 144 15.36 14.90 -10.97
N TYR A 145 14.15 15.22 -10.52
CA TYR A 145 13.45 14.53 -9.42
C TYR A 145 12.37 13.55 -9.88
N ASN A 146 12.37 13.17 -11.18
CA ASN A 146 11.40 12.25 -11.78
C ASN A 146 11.25 10.92 -11.00
N ASN A 147 12.32 10.40 -10.40
CA ASN A 147 12.27 9.18 -9.57
C ASN A 147 11.32 9.28 -8.36
N TYR A 148 10.98 10.48 -7.89
CA TYR A 148 9.98 10.69 -6.84
C TYR A 148 8.56 10.79 -7.41
N LEU A 149 8.38 11.41 -8.58
CA LEU A 149 7.08 11.53 -9.24
C LEU A 149 6.58 10.17 -9.76
N THR A 150 7.49 9.33 -10.26
CA THR A 150 7.19 7.94 -10.63
C THR A 150 6.77 7.08 -9.43
N LYS A 151 7.25 7.38 -8.20
CA LYS A 151 6.76 6.72 -6.98
C LYS A 151 5.32 7.09 -6.63
N LEU A 152 4.84 8.27 -7.05
CA LEU A 152 3.43 8.66 -6.87
C LEU A 152 2.48 7.89 -7.79
N LYS A 153 3.01 7.10 -8.74
CA LYS A 153 2.25 6.20 -9.62
C LYS A 153 1.03 6.88 -10.26
N LEU A 154 1.19 8.16 -10.66
CA LEU A 154 0.10 9.05 -11.12
C LEU A 154 -0.85 8.39 -12.14
N PHE A 155 -0.29 7.57 -13.03
CA PHE A 155 -1.02 6.92 -14.12
C PHE A 155 -1.43 5.45 -13.82
N GLN A 156 -1.25 4.98 -12.59
CA GLN A 156 -1.73 3.67 -12.13
C GLN A 156 -2.93 3.84 -11.20
N LYS A 157 -3.74 2.78 -11.01
CA LYS A 157 -4.94 2.81 -10.14
C LYS A 157 -4.66 3.41 -8.75
N GLU A 158 -3.49 3.13 -8.18
CA GLU A 158 -3.06 3.63 -6.87
C GLU A 158 -2.77 5.15 -6.85
N GLY A 159 -2.36 5.75 -7.97
CA GLY A 159 -2.05 7.20 -8.08
C GLY A 159 -3.13 8.04 -8.75
N THR A 160 -4.25 7.43 -9.17
CA THR A 160 -5.41 8.13 -9.76
C THR A 160 -5.93 9.28 -8.88
N LEU A 161 -5.78 9.18 -7.56
CA LEU A 161 -6.16 10.25 -6.65
C LEU A 161 -5.28 11.49 -6.76
N PHE A 162 -3.96 11.32 -6.81
CA PHE A 162 -3.05 12.45 -7.02
C PHE A 162 -3.32 13.12 -8.36
N SER A 163 -3.58 12.31 -9.39
CA SER A 163 -4.03 12.78 -10.70
C SER A 163 -5.33 13.58 -10.64
N ASN A 164 -6.33 13.11 -9.88
CA ASN A 164 -7.58 13.86 -9.68
C ASN A 164 -7.38 15.19 -8.94
N ILE A 165 -6.48 15.24 -7.95
CA ILE A 165 -6.15 16.48 -7.24
C ILE A 165 -5.47 17.48 -8.17
N ILE A 166 -4.54 17.03 -9.02
CA ILE A 166 -3.91 17.88 -10.04
C ILE A 166 -4.97 18.47 -10.97
N ILE A 167 -5.91 17.65 -11.45
CA ILE A 167 -7.02 18.11 -12.29
C ILE A 167 -7.87 19.17 -11.55
N GLN A 168 -8.26 18.90 -10.30
CA GLN A 168 -9.06 19.84 -9.50
C GLN A 168 -8.35 21.19 -9.28
N ILE A 169 -7.04 21.17 -8.96
CA ILE A 169 -6.25 22.39 -8.81
C ILE A 169 -6.12 23.14 -10.13
N GLY A 170 -5.95 22.42 -11.26
CA GLY A 170 -5.84 23.02 -12.58
C GLY A 170 -7.14 23.72 -13.01
N ILE A 171 -8.29 23.05 -12.84
CA ILE A 171 -9.61 23.65 -13.11
C ILE A 171 -9.82 24.92 -12.26
N PHE A 172 -9.46 24.86 -10.98
CA PHE A 172 -9.60 26.01 -10.09
C PHE A 172 -8.65 27.16 -10.47
N SER A 173 -7.45 26.85 -10.97
CA SER A 173 -6.49 27.85 -11.47
C SER A 173 -7.03 28.58 -12.70
N ILE A 174 -7.68 27.85 -13.63
CA ILE A 174 -8.35 28.45 -14.81
C ILE A 174 -9.51 29.35 -14.38
N LEU A 175 -10.32 28.90 -13.41
CA LEU A 175 -11.43 29.69 -12.88
C LEU A 175 -10.93 31.01 -12.29
N ILE A 176 -9.85 30.98 -11.51
CA ILE A 176 -9.23 32.19 -10.97
C ILE A 176 -8.69 33.10 -12.07
N PHE A 177 -8.00 32.54 -13.05
CA PHE A 177 -7.47 33.32 -14.17
C PHE A 177 -8.60 34.05 -14.92
N SER A 178 -9.69 33.35 -15.25
CA SER A 178 -10.87 33.93 -15.90
C SER A 178 -11.50 35.06 -15.09
N ILE A 179 -11.64 34.86 -13.77
CA ILE A 179 -12.16 35.89 -12.86
C ILE A 179 -11.22 37.11 -12.82
N SER A 180 -9.91 36.89 -12.78
CA SER A 180 -8.92 37.97 -12.74
C SER A 180 -8.95 38.83 -14.00
N PHE A 181 -9.14 38.20 -15.17
CA PHE A 181 -9.26 38.89 -16.45
C PHE A 181 -10.55 39.73 -16.54
N SER A 182 -11.67 39.21 -16.03
CA SER A 182 -12.97 39.93 -16.06
C SER A 182 -13.00 41.20 -15.20
N ILE A 183 -12.09 41.34 -14.23
CA ILE A 183 -12.14 42.39 -13.19
C ILE A 183 -11.07 43.47 -13.39
N PHE A 184 -10.38 43.43 -14.54
CA PHE A 184 -9.26 44.29 -14.90
C PHE A 184 -9.55 45.81 -14.81
N ASP A 185 -10.82 46.24 -14.85
CA ASP A 185 -11.23 47.65 -14.80
C ASP A 185 -11.60 48.19 -13.39
N ILE A 186 -11.47 47.41 -12.32
CA ILE A 186 -11.89 47.86 -10.97
C ILE A 186 -10.78 48.68 -10.27
N LYS A 187 -11.15 49.86 -9.74
CA LYS A 187 -10.27 50.81 -9.01
C LYS A 187 -9.43 50.21 -7.86
N ASN A 188 -9.83 49.08 -7.29
CA ASN A 188 -9.16 48.42 -6.14
C ASN A 188 -8.52 47.06 -6.49
N LEU A 189 -7.85 47.00 -7.65
CA LEU A 189 -7.17 45.81 -8.20
C LEU A 189 -6.25 45.08 -7.20
N LYS A 190 -5.55 45.81 -6.33
CA LYS A 190 -4.64 45.22 -5.31
C LYS A 190 -5.40 44.38 -4.27
N ILE A 191 -6.48 44.92 -3.71
CA ILE A 191 -7.28 44.24 -2.68
C ILE A 191 -7.92 43.00 -3.28
N TYR A 192 -8.41 43.11 -4.51
CA TYR A 192 -9.06 42.02 -5.23
C TYR A 192 -8.13 40.82 -5.47
N ASN A 193 -6.92 41.08 -5.94
CA ASN A 193 -5.93 40.03 -6.18
C ASN A 193 -5.45 39.39 -4.88
N CYS A 194 -5.33 40.16 -3.80
CA CYS A 194 -5.07 39.58 -2.47
C CYS A 194 -6.20 38.63 -2.04
N VAL A 195 -7.47 38.97 -2.29
CA VAL A 195 -8.62 38.11 -1.97
C VAL A 195 -8.62 36.84 -2.82
N ILE A 196 -8.38 36.95 -4.13
CA ILE A 196 -8.26 35.78 -5.03
C ILE A 196 -7.13 34.86 -4.57
N PHE A 197 -5.96 35.41 -4.27
CA PHE A 197 -4.82 34.63 -3.83
C PHE A 197 -5.12 33.91 -2.50
N LEU A 198 -5.81 34.59 -1.59
CA LEU A 198 -6.28 34.00 -0.33
C LEU A 198 -7.29 32.86 -0.56
N LEU A 199 -8.23 33.02 -1.51
CA LEU A 199 -9.15 31.95 -1.90
C LEU A 199 -8.41 30.75 -2.50
N TYR A 200 -7.42 30.99 -3.35
CA TYR A 200 -6.55 29.93 -3.89
C TYR A 200 -5.79 29.18 -2.80
N PHE A 201 -5.22 29.93 -1.85
CA PHE A 201 -4.47 29.36 -0.76
C PHE A 201 -5.35 28.52 0.16
N ILE A 202 -6.58 28.98 0.48
CA ILE A 202 -7.56 28.20 1.25
C ILE A 202 -7.92 26.92 0.50
N PHE A 203 -8.18 27.00 -0.82
CA PHE A 203 -8.49 25.82 -1.64
C PHE A 203 -7.36 24.78 -1.59
N LEU A 204 -6.10 25.21 -1.71
CA LEU A 204 -4.95 24.33 -1.58
C LEU A 204 -4.87 23.66 -0.20
N ILE A 205 -5.13 24.38 0.89
CA ILE A 205 -5.15 23.80 2.24
C ILE A 205 -6.25 22.72 2.36
N VAL A 206 -7.44 22.96 1.81
CA VAL A 206 -8.54 21.98 1.80
C VAL A 206 -8.12 20.72 1.04
N GLN A 207 -7.48 20.86 -0.12
CA GLN A 207 -6.98 19.73 -0.90
C GLN A 207 -5.88 18.94 -0.16
N LEU A 208 -4.97 19.63 0.52
CA LEU A 208 -3.94 19.00 1.35
C LEU A 208 -4.53 18.22 2.53
N LYS A 209 -5.60 18.73 3.17
CA LYS A 209 -6.31 17.98 4.21
C LYS A 209 -7.03 16.76 3.63
N GLY A 210 -7.64 16.89 2.44
CA GLY A 210 -8.29 15.78 1.73
C GLY A 210 -7.35 14.59 1.47
N LEU A 211 -6.08 14.85 1.15
CA LEU A 211 -5.05 13.80 1.01
C LEU A 211 -4.87 12.96 2.27
N ASN A 212 -4.88 13.60 3.45
CA ASN A 212 -4.69 12.90 4.73
C ASN A 212 -5.91 12.04 5.08
N GLU A 213 -7.12 12.57 4.89
CA GLU A 213 -8.36 11.81 5.08
C GLU A 213 -8.44 10.61 4.13
N TYR A 214 -8.01 10.77 2.88
CA TYR A 214 -7.97 9.64 1.94
C TYR A 214 -7.01 8.53 2.38
N LYS A 215 -5.79 8.87 2.81
CA LYS A 215 -4.84 7.88 3.37
C LYS A 215 -5.47 7.11 4.54
N ARG A 216 -6.26 7.81 5.36
CA ARG A 216 -6.99 7.20 6.47
C ARG A 216 -8.08 6.25 5.97
N ILE A 217 -8.86 6.62 4.96
CA ILE A 217 -9.89 5.77 4.36
C ILE A 217 -9.29 4.48 3.79
N VAL A 218 -8.18 4.56 3.05
CA VAL A 218 -7.50 3.37 2.50
C VAL A 218 -7.00 2.45 3.61
N ALA A 219 -6.44 3.01 4.69
CA ALA A 219 -6.02 2.22 5.85
C ALA A 219 -7.21 1.54 6.56
N ILE A 220 -8.37 2.21 6.61
CA ILE A 220 -9.61 1.64 7.15
C ILE A 220 -10.10 0.50 6.25
N GLU A 221 -10.10 0.66 4.93
CA GLU A 221 -10.53 -0.38 4.00
C GLU A 221 -9.66 -1.64 4.10
N ALA A 222 -8.34 -1.48 4.22
CA ALA A 222 -7.43 -2.59 4.45
C ALA A 222 -7.73 -3.33 5.76
N ARG A 223 -7.97 -2.60 6.85
CA ARG A 223 -8.35 -3.19 8.15
C ARG A 223 -9.70 -3.90 8.10
N TYR A 224 -10.68 -3.29 7.43
CA TYR A 224 -12.01 -3.87 7.24
C TYR A 224 -11.93 -5.21 6.51
N LYS A 225 -11.12 -5.31 5.46
CA LYS A 225 -10.93 -6.55 4.71
C LYS A 225 -10.29 -7.67 5.54
N ILE A 226 -9.35 -7.31 6.42
CA ILE A 226 -8.76 -8.27 7.38
C ILE A 226 -9.83 -8.76 8.36
N GLN A 227 -10.64 -7.84 8.93
CA GLN A 227 -11.75 -8.19 9.82
C GLN A 227 -12.79 -9.07 9.14
N GLU A 228 -13.13 -8.79 7.88
CA GLU A 228 -14.06 -9.60 7.10
C GLU A 228 -13.56 -11.05 6.95
N ASN A 229 -12.27 -11.24 6.68
CA ASN A 229 -11.67 -12.56 6.62
C ASN A 229 -11.66 -13.26 7.99
N GLN A 230 -11.40 -12.53 9.08
CA GLN A 230 -11.47 -13.08 10.45
C GLN A 230 -12.90 -13.55 10.78
N LEU A 231 -13.91 -12.78 10.40
CA LEU A 231 -15.32 -13.16 10.59
C LEU A 231 -15.66 -14.44 9.82
N LYS A 232 -15.22 -14.57 8.56
CA LYS A 232 -15.42 -15.80 7.78
C LYS A 232 -14.79 -17.02 8.45
N ASN A 233 -13.56 -16.87 8.96
CA ASN A 233 -12.90 -17.94 9.71
C ASN A 233 -13.69 -18.31 10.98
N MET A 234 -14.24 -17.32 11.71
CA MET A 234 -15.09 -17.58 12.87
C MET A 234 -16.40 -18.30 12.49
N GLU A 235 -17.02 -17.95 11.37
CA GLU A 235 -18.22 -18.63 10.87
C GLU A 235 -17.96 -20.10 10.55
N GLU A 236 -16.80 -20.42 9.96
CA GLU A 236 -16.38 -21.80 9.73
C GLU A 236 -16.17 -22.57 11.04
N ILE A 237 -15.54 -21.96 12.04
CA ILE A 237 -15.38 -22.56 13.38
C ILE A 237 -16.74 -22.82 14.02
N ILE A 238 -17.66 -21.85 13.99
CA ILE A 238 -19.01 -22.02 14.53
C ILE A 238 -19.74 -23.16 13.81
N LYS A 239 -19.54 -23.32 12.50
CA LYS A 239 -20.12 -24.42 11.72
C LYS A 239 -19.56 -25.78 12.19
N ILE A 240 -18.25 -25.88 12.39
CA ILE A 240 -17.61 -27.10 12.92
C ILE A 240 -18.15 -27.42 14.32
N ILE A 241 -18.21 -26.45 15.22
CA ILE A 241 -18.74 -26.63 16.59
C ILE A 241 -20.21 -27.11 16.55
N ARG A 242 -21.03 -26.54 15.67
CA ARG A 242 -22.43 -26.97 15.50
C ARG A 242 -22.53 -28.41 15.01
N GLN A 243 -21.66 -28.81 14.09
CA GLN A 243 -21.60 -30.18 13.58
C GLN A 243 -21.16 -31.16 14.68
N GLU A 244 -20.08 -30.85 15.41
CA GLU A 244 -19.61 -31.63 16.56
C GLU A 244 -20.69 -31.76 17.64
N LYS A 245 -21.39 -30.68 17.97
CA LYS A 245 -22.51 -30.71 18.93
C LYS A 245 -23.63 -31.64 18.45
N HIS A 246 -23.96 -31.60 17.16
CA HIS A 246 -24.98 -32.47 16.59
C HIS A 246 -24.57 -33.95 16.66
N ASP A 247 -23.30 -34.25 16.35
CA ASP A 247 -22.76 -35.59 16.40
C ASP A 247 -22.68 -36.11 17.85
N PHE A 248 -22.29 -35.27 18.81
CA PHE A 248 -22.37 -35.59 20.23
C PHE A 248 -23.80 -35.90 20.70
N ALA A 249 -24.78 -35.09 20.29
CA ALA A 249 -26.18 -35.36 20.60
C ALA A 249 -26.65 -36.71 20.03
N ASN A 250 -26.19 -37.08 18.84
CA ASN A 250 -26.48 -38.39 18.25
C ASN A 250 -25.87 -39.53 19.06
N HIS A 251 -24.62 -39.41 19.51
CA HIS A 251 -23.98 -40.40 20.39
C HIS A 251 -24.78 -40.59 21.69
N ILE A 252 -25.23 -39.50 22.33
CA ILE A 252 -26.09 -39.56 23.52
C ILE A 252 -27.43 -40.26 23.22
N ASN A 253 -28.07 -39.94 22.09
CA ASN A 253 -29.32 -40.58 21.69
C ASN A 253 -29.15 -42.09 21.45
N VAL A 254 -28.03 -42.53 20.89
CA VAL A 254 -27.72 -43.96 20.71
C VAL A 254 -27.55 -44.65 22.06
N ILE A 255 -26.78 -44.06 22.97
CA ILE A 255 -26.59 -44.59 24.33
C ILE A 255 -27.93 -44.69 25.05
N TRP A 256 -28.75 -43.64 24.98
CA TRP A 256 -30.09 -43.62 25.57
C TRP A 256 -30.98 -44.73 24.97
N GLY A 257 -30.99 -44.89 23.65
CA GLY A 257 -31.74 -45.96 22.98
C GLY A 257 -31.30 -47.37 23.42
N LEU A 258 -29.98 -47.61 23.55
CA LEU A 258 -29.46 -48.88 24.05
C LEU A 258 -29.88 -49.16 25.50
N CYS A 259 -29.91 -48.13 26.36
CA CYS A 259 -30.42 -48.23 27.72
C CYS A 259 -31.92 -48.56 27.75
N SER A 260 -32.72 -47.87 26.93
CA SER A 260 -34.19 -48.04 26.89
C SER A 260 -34.64 -49.39 26.34
N LEU A 261 -33.87 -50.00 25.43
CA LEU A 261 -34.18 -51.31 24.84
C LEU A 261 -33.99 -52.49 25.81
N ASN A 262 -33.23 -52.30 26.90
CA ASN A 262 -33.03 -53.24 28.01
C ASN A 262 -32.80 -54.72 27.60
N LYS A 263 -32.00 -54.94 26.55
CA LYS A 263 -31.62 -56.29 26.08
C LYS A 263 -30.62 -56.94 27.04
N PRO A 264 -30.56 -58.28 27.15
CA PRO A 264 -29.63 -58.98 28.06
C PRO A 264 -28.14 -58.64 27.84
N ASN A 265 -27.78 -58.17 26.64
CA ASN A 265 -26.40 -57.79 26.29
C ASN A 265 -26.19 -56.26 26.23
N ALA A 266 -27.14 -55.45 26.73
CA ALA A 266 -27.11 -53.98 26.57
C ALA A 266 -25.88 -53.34 27.22
N VAL A 267 -25.47 -53.83 28.41
CA VAL A 267 -24.29 -53.33 29.13
C VAL A 267 -23.03 -53.52 28.28
N GLU A 268 -22.87 -54.68 27.64
CA GLU A 268 -21.70 -54.99 26.81
C GLU A 268 -21.69 -54.19 25.50
N GLN A 269 -22.86 -53.95 24.89
CA GLN A 269 -23.00 -53.10 23.70
C GLN A 269 -22.70 -51.63 23.98
N ILE A 270 -23.19 -51.08 25.10
CA ILE A 270 -22.89 -49.71 25.53
C ILE A 270 -21.39 -49.58 25.81
N LYS A 271 -20.81 -50.56 26.53
CA LYS A 271 -19.38 -50.56 26.85
C LYS A 271 -18.52 -50.56 25.59
N THR A 272 -18.83 -51.40 24.60
CA THR A 272 -18.10 -51.46 23.32
C THR A 272 -18.28 -50.17 22.50
N TYR A 273 -19.49 -49.60 22.46
CA TYR A 273 -19.76 -48.35 21.75
C TYR A 273 -19.02 -47.15 22.38
N VAL A 274 -19.08 -47.03 23.71
CA VAL A 274 -18.38 -45.97 24.45
C VAL A 274 -16.86 -46.14 24.35
N MET A 275 -16.32 -47.36 24.36
CA MET A 275 -14.89 -47.59 24.11
C MET A 275 -14.47 -47.15 22.70
N GLY A 276 -15.26 -47.49 21.66
CA GLY A 276 -14.97 -47.04 20.29
C GLY A 276 -14.97 -45.52 20.12
N ILE A 277 -15.82 -44.81 20.88
CA ILE A 277 -15.84 -43.34 20.93
C ILE A 277 -14.67 -42.82 21.79
N SER A 278 -14.35 -43.46 22.91
CA SER A 278 -13.27 -43.06 23.83
C SER A 278 -11.89 -43.13 23.16
N ASP A 279 -11.63 -44.17 22.37
CA ASP A 279 -10.38 -44.33 21.61
C ASP A 279 -10.22 -43.26 20.52
N THR A 280 -11.34 -42.75 19.99
CA THR A 280 -11.34 -41.59 19.08
C THR A 280 -11.26 -40.26 19.82
N LEU A 281 -11.91 -40.11 20.98
CA LEU A 281 -11.95 -38.89 21.80
C LEU A 281 -10.61 -38.53 22.46
N HIS A 282 -9.80 -39.52 22.85
CA HIS A 282 -8.48 -39.23 23.43
C HIS A 282 -7.50 -38.62 22.41
N SER A 283 -7.80 -38.74 21.11
CA SER A 283 -6.96 -38.26 20.00
C SER A 283 -7.43 -36.95 19.37
N SER A 284 -8.65 -36.47 19.64
CA SER A 284 -9.29 -35.46 18.78
C SER A 284 -9.19 -34.00 19.23
N PHE A 285 -8.93 -33.68 20.51
CA PHE A 285 -8.62 -32.30 20.92
C PHE A 285 -7.94 -32.25 22.29
N LYS A 286 -6.61 -32.10 22.34
CA LYS A 286 -5.87 -31.74 23.57
C LYS A 286 -5.93 -30.22 23.70
N TYR A 287 -6.69 -29.72 24.68
CA TYR A 287 -6.65 -28.29 25.01
C TYR A 287 -5.27 -27.96 25.59
N ILE A 288 -4.57 -27.03 24.95
CA ILE A 288 -3.27 -26.53 25.39
C ILE A 288 -3.53 -25.17 26.04
N ASP A 289 -3.30 -25.07 27.35
CA ASP A 289 -3.39 -23.80 28.07
C ASP A 289 -2.04 -23.08 28.02
N THR A 290 -1.98 -21.96 27.29
CA THR A 290 -0.80 -21.10 27.24
C THR A 290 -0.95 -19.81 28.05
N GLY A 291 -2.07 -19.63 28.78
CA GLY A 291 -2.44 -18.37 29.41
C GLY A 291 -2.85 -17.25 28.42
N ASN A 292 -2.99 -17.56 27.13
CA ASN A 292 -3.53 -16.68 26.09
C ASN A 292 -4.56 -17.46 25.26
N ASP A 293 -5.83 -17.06 25.30
CA ASP A 293 -6.94 -17.82 24.70
C ASP A 293 -6.77 -18.08 23.20
N CYS A 294 -6.29 -17.08 22.45
CA CYS A 294 -6.10 -17.19 21.01
C CYS A 294 -4.95 -18.14 20.64
N LEU A 295 -3.85 -18.10 21.39
CA LEU A 295 -2.70 -18.99 21.21
C LEU A 295 -3.03 -20.42 21.65
N SER A 296 -3.72 -20.58 22.79
CA SER A 296 -4.27 -21.86 23.25
C SER A 296 -5.13 -22.52 22.17
N ALA A 297 -6.03 -21.75 21.54
CA ALA A 297 -6.87 -22.24 20.44
C ALA A 297 -6.03 -22.61 19.20
N LEU A 298 -5.07 -21.77 18.80
CA LEU A 298 -4.19 -22.04 17.66
C LEU A 298 -3.41 -23.35 17.86
N LEU A 299 -2.73 -23.50 19.00
CA LEU A 299 -1.91 -24.69 19.28
C LEU A 299 -2.77 -25.95 19.42
N SER A 300 -3.98 -25.84 19.97
CA SER A 300 -4.91 -26.98 20.03
C SER A 300 -5.29 -27.46 18.63
N ILE A 301 -5.51 -26.55 17.66
CA ILE A 301 -5.75 -26.90 16.25
C ILE A 301 -4.50 -27.56 15.63
N LYS A 302 -3.32 -27.00 15.86
CA LYS A 302 -2.06 -27.56 15.34
C LYS A 302 -1.79 -28.95 15.92
N ASN A 303 -2.13 -29.18 17.18
CA ASN A 303 -2.05 -30.50 17.81
C ASN A 303 -3.02 -31.50 17.15
N SER A 304 -4.28 -31.12 16.90
CA SER A 304 -5.21 -31.98 16.16
C SER A 304 -4.72 -32.32 14.74
N TYR A 305 -4.03 -31.39 14.07
CA TYR A 305 -3.35 -31.67 12.80
C TYR A 305 -2.17 -32.64 12.97
N ALA A 306 -1.34 -32.43 13.99
CA ALA A 306 -0.19 -33.28 14.31
C ALA A 306 -0.60 -34.73 14.56
N VAL A 307 -1.63 -34.95 15.39
CA VAL A 307 -2.17 -36.28 15.70
C VAL A 307 -2.66 -36.98 14.44
N LYS A 308 -3.40 -36.28 13.56
CA LYS A 308 -3.86 -36.84 12.27
C LYS A 308 -2.72 -37.26 11.35
N ASN A 309 -1.53 -36.67 11.51
CA ASN A 309 -0.35 -36.94 10.69
C ASN A 309 0.71 -37.80 11.40
N ASN A 310 0.37 -38.42 12.55
CA ASN A 310 1.28 -39.21 13.39
C ASN A 310 2.54 -38.42 13.79
N ILE A 311 2.35 -37.18 14.23
CA ILE A 311 3.40 -36.30 14.75
C ILE A 311 3.15 -36.12 16.24
N ASN A 312 4.16 -36.42 17.06
CA ASN A 312 4.15 -36.08 18.47
C ASN A 312 4.34 -34.57 18.63
N PHE A 313 3.37 -33.90 19.25
CA PHE A 313 3.34 -32.45 19.39
C PHE A 313 3.25 -32.09 20.87
N ASP A 314 4.38 -31.67 21.42
CA ASP A 314 4.52 -31.34 22.83
C ASP A 314 4.63 -29.84 23.04
N VAL A 315 3.86 -29.32 23.98
CA VAL A 315 3.88 -27.91 24.37
C VAL A 315 4.07 -27.83 25.87
N ILE A 316 5.16 -27.19 26.27
CA ILE A 316 5.59 -26.98 27.66
C ILE A 316 5.68 -25.47 27.88
N ILE A 317 4.91 -24.97 28.85
CA ILE A 317 4.88 -23.53 29.17
C ILE A 317 5.40 -23.38 30.59
N ASP A 318 6.71 -23.21 30.76
CA ASP A 318 7.29 -22.96 32.09
C ASP A 318 7.15 -21.48 32.48
N GLU A 319 7.30 -20.59 31.50
CA GLU A 319 7.08 -19.15 31.66
C GLU A 319 5.90 -18.70 30.79
N PRO A 320 4.86 -18.03 31.35
CA PRO A 320 3.68 -17.64 30.59
C PRO A 320 3.96 -16.48 29.62
N PHE A 321 3.24 -16.44 28.49
CA PHE A 321 3.37 -15.36 27.50
C PHE A 321 2.95 -13.97 28.02
N SER A 322 2.26 -13.90 29.16
CA SER A 322 1.94 -12.64 29.84
C SER A 322 3.17 -11.94 30.43
N SER A 323 4.31 -12.64 30.55
CA SER A 323 5.60 -12.11 31.03
C SER A 323 6.33 -11.22 30.00
N ILE A 324 5.81 -11.08 28.78
CA ILE A 324 6.38 -10.24 27.72
C ILE A 324 5.36 -9.23 27.18
N GLU A 325 5.85 -8.11 26.65
CA GLU A 325 5.02 -7.08 26.00
C GLU A 325 5.11 -7.22 24.48
N ILE A 326 4.20 -8.02 23.92
CA ILE A 326 4.11 -8.30 22.49
C ILE A 326 2.67 -8.12 21.99
N ASN A 327 2.50 -7.64 20.76
CA ASN A 327 1.19 -7.63 20.12
C ASN A 327 0.70 -9.08 19.91
N GLU A 328 -0.51 -9.39 20.36
CA GLU A 328 -1.10 -10.72 20.26
C GLU A 328 -1.13 -11.26 18.82
N ASN A 329 -1.43 -10.41 17.83
CA ASN A 329 -1.44 -10.82 16.42
C ASN A 329 -0.03 -11.16 15.91
N ASP A 330 0.98 -10.43 16.38
CA ASP A 330 2.38 -10.69 16.01
C ASP A 330 2.84 -12.01 16.62
N LEU A 331 2.53 -12.25 17.90
CA LEU A 331 2.83 -13.51 18.58
C LEU A 331 2.18 -14.71 17.87
N ILE A 332 0.88 -14.62 17.57
CA ILE A 332 0.15 -15.65 16.82
C ILE A 332 0.80 -15.92 15.45
N SER A 333 1.17 -14.86 14.74
CA SER A 333 1.83 -14.96 13.42
C SER A 333 3.21 -15.62 13.53
N ILE A 334 4.00 -15.26 14.54
CA ILE A 334 5.32 -15.84 14.79
C ILE A 334 5.20 -17.34 15.08
N ILE A 335 4.38 -17.71 16.06
CA ILE A 335 4.21 -19.11 16.48
C ILE A 335 3.61 -19.94 15.34
N SER A 336 2.55 -19.46 14.69
CA SER A 336 1.91 -20.22 13.60
C SER A 336 2.89 -20.49 12.47
N ASN A 337 3.64 -19.48 12.01
CA ASN A 337 4.55 -19.66 10.88
C ASN A 337 5.72 -20.59 11.22
N LEU A 338 6.26 -20.53 12.44
CA LEU A 338 7.34 -21.43 12.86
C LEU A 338 6.86 -22.88 13.03
N VAL A 339 5.66 -23.08 13.58
CA VAL A 339 5.03 -24.40 13.67
C VAL A 339 4.70 -24.95 12.28
N ASP A 340 4.22 -24.12 11.36
CA ASP A 340 3.96 -24.52 9.98
C ASP A 340 5.27 -24.92 9.25
N ASN A 341 6.35 -24.17 9.45
CA ASN A 341 7.67 -24.56 8.93
C ASN A 341 8.13 -25.91 9.51
N ALA A 342 7.87 -26.17 10.80
CA ALA A 342 8.20 -27.45 11.44
C ALA A 342 7.39 -28.62 10.85
N PHE A 343 6.11 -28.43 10.55
CA PHE A 343 5.31 -29.44 9.86
C PHE A 343 5.80 -29.72 8.44
N GLU A 344 6.19 -28.68 7.71
CA GLU A 344 6.69 -28.81 6.34
C GLU A 344 8.06 -29.48 6.27
N ALA A 345 8.88 -29.38 7.32
CA ALA A 345 10.18 -30.06 7.41
C ALA A 345 10.06 -31.60 7.31
N PHE A 346 8.87 -32.17 7.53
CA PHE A 346 8.61 -33.60 7.37
C PHE A 346 8.18 -34.02 5.96
N GLN A 347 7.99 -33.08 5.03
CA GLN A 347 7.51 -33.38 3.68
C GLN A 347 8.64 -33.70 2.69
N LEU A 348 9.89 -33.36 3.02
CA LEU A 348 11.04 -33.48 2.12
C LEU A 348 11.75 -34.85 2.18
N LYS A 349 11.67 -35.57 3.31
CA LYS A 349 12.08 -36.97 3.44
C LYS A 349 10.95 -37.88 3.93
N SER A 350 10.72 -38.98 3.22
CA SER A 350 9.66 -39.96 3.48
C SER A 350 9.92 -40.94 4.62
N ASN A 351 11.09 -40.91 5.29
CA ASN A 351 11.57 -41.99 6.16
C ASN A 351 11.90 -41.58 7.61
N ILE A 352 11.33 -40.49 8.13
CA ILE A 352 11.47 -40.17 9.57
C ILE A 352 10.45 -41.00 10.35
N GLU A 353 10.92 -42.02 11.07
CA GLU A 353 10.14 -42.72 12.09
C GLU A 353 10.06 -41.80 13.34
N ASN A 354 8.86 -41.68 13.93
CA ASN A 354 8.57 -40.84 15.10
C ASN A 354 8.83 -39.33 14.89
N LYS A 355 7.94 -38.66 14.16
CA LYS A 355 8.01 -37.20 13.95
C LYS A 355 7.69 -36.47 15.25
N GLU A 356 8.51 -35.51 15.63
CA GLU A 356 8.40 -34.74 16.87
C GLU A 356 8.49 -33.24 16.59
N ILE A 357 7.57 -32.49 17.19
CA ILE A 357 7.64 -31.03 17.32
C ILE A 357 7.47 -30.69 18.80
N SER A 358 8.34 -29.84 19.34
CA SER A 358 8.20 -29.30 20.69
C SER A 358 8.13 -27.78 20.67
N ILE A 359 7.32 -27.22 21.57
CA ILE A 359 7.29 -25.80 21.90
C ILE A 359 7.56 -25.68 23.39
N GLU A 360 8.56 -24.90 23.77
CA GLU A 360 8.93 -24.66 25.16
C GLU A 360 9.09 -23.17 25.42
N THR A 361 8.57 -22.69 26.55
CA THR A 361 8.83 -21.33 27.03
C THR A 361 9.51 -21.36 28.38
N PHE A 362 10.60 -20.60 28.53
CA PHE A 362 11.35 -20.51 29.77
C PHE A 362 11.95 -19.12 29.94
N SER A 363 12.37 -18.78 31.16
CA SER A 363 13.07 -17.53 31.45
C SER A 363 14.49 -17.80 31.95
N GLU A 364 15.44 -17.01 31.45
CA GLU A 364 16.83 -17.04 31.92
C GLU A 364 17.41 -15.63 31.91
N SER A 365 18.11 -15.24 32.98
CA SER A 365 18.83 -13.96 33.06
C SER A 365 17.97 -12.72 32.70
N ASN A 366 16.71 -12.69 33.17
CA ASN A 366 15.73 -11.61 32.91
C ASN A 366 15.32 -11.48 31.44
N LYS A 367 15.42 -12.56 30.69
CA LYS A 367 14.95 -12.69 29.31
C LYS A 367 13.98 -13.86 29.21
N PHE A 368 13.02 -13.72 28.31
CA PHE A 368 12.01 -14.72 27.99
C PHE A 368 12.40 -15.41 26.69
N PHE A 369 12.34 -16.73 26.69
CA PHE A 369 12.69 -17.56 25.56
C PHE A 369 11.48 -18.36 25.08
N ILE A 370 11.31 -18.42 23.76
CA ILE A 370 10.40 -19.35 23.08
C ILE A 370 11.27 -20.23 22.21
N GLU A 371 11.23 -21.52 22.49
CA GLU A 371 11.90 -22.53 21.71
C GLU A 371 10.88 -23.32 20.90
N ILE A 372 11.10 -23.43 19.59
CA ILE A 372 10.34 -24.33 18.73
C ILE A 372 11.33 -25.26 18.06
N SER A 373 11.21 -26.56 18.34
CA SER A 373 12.12 -27.58 17.83
C SER A 373 11.39 -28.68 17.06
N ASN A 374 12.08 -29.27 16.08
CA ASN A 374 11.57 -30.42 15.33
C ASN A 374 12.71 -31.36 14.91
N ASN A 375 12.42 -32.65 14.76
CA ASN A 375 13.36 -33.66 14.26
C ASN A 375 13.23 -33.90 12.73
N GLY A 376 12.87 -32.84 11.99
CA GLY A 376 12.75 -32.85 10.53
C GLY A 376 14.10 -32.70 9.84
N ASP A 377 14.09 -32.44 8.54
CA ASP A 377 15.32 -32.25 7.78
C ASP A 377 16.17 -31.08 8.29
N MET A 378 17.47 -31.34 8.45
CA MET A 378 18.46 -30.32 8.77
C MET A 378 18.52 -29.24 7.69
N ILE A 379 18.65 -27.99 8.12
CA ILE A 379 18.91 -26.83 7.26
C ILE A 379 20.42 -26.80 6.96
N PRO A 380 20.85 -26.93 5.69
CA PRO A 380 22.26 -26.88 5.32
C PRO A 380 22.96 -25.60 5.80
N GLU A 381 24.17 -25.73 6.36
CA GLU A 381 24.92 -24.62 6.96
C GLU A 381 25.10 -23.43 5.99
N ASP A 382 25.29 -23.70 4.70
CA ASP A 382 25.52 -22.69 3.65
C ASP A 382 24.30 -21.79 3.36
N ILE A 383 23.12 -22.17 3.86
CA ILE A 383 21.88 -21.41 3.72
C ILE A 383 21.33 -20.87 5.04
N GLN A 384 21.83 -21.28 6.21
CA GLN A 384 21.28 -20.87 7.52
C GLN A 384 21.23 -19.35 7.70
N ASP A 385 22.25 -18.62 7.24
CA ASP A 385 22.26 -17.15 7.30
C ASP A 385 21.25 -16.50 6.34
N LYS A 386 20.94 -17.18 5.23
CA LYS A 386 20.12 -16.68 4.12
C LYS A 386 18.64 -16.96 4.29
N ILE A 387 18.24 -17.93 5.12
CA ILE A 387 16.83 -18.31 5.27
C ILE A 387 15.94 -17.16 5.76
N PHE A 388 16.55 -16.17 6.41
CA PHE A 388 15.88 -14.97 6.89
C PHE A 388 15.88 -13.81 5.88
N ASP A 389 16.51 -13.98 4.73
CA ASP A 389 16.55 -12.96 3.68
C ASP A 389 15.23 -12.92 2.90
N ARG A 390 14.89 -11.71 2.45
CA ARG A 390 13.64 -11.47 1.73
C ARG A 390 13.59 -12.27 0.43
N GLY A 391 12.58 -13.14 0.30
CA GLY A 391 12.34 -13.93 -0.91
C GLY A 391 13.17 -15.21 -1.00
N PHE A 392 13.93 -15.57 0.05
CA PHE A 392 14.66 -16.82 0.09
C PHE A 392 13.72 -17.99 0.39
N SER A 393 13.74 -19.04 -0.44
CA SER A 393 12.94 -20.26 -0.25
C SER A 393 13.69 -21.47 -0.78
N THR A 394 13.67 -22.56 0.00
CA THR A 394 14.18 -23.88 -0.44
C THR A 394 13.13 -24.68 -1.23
N LYS A 395 11.89 -24.19 -1.33
CA LYS A 395 10.79 -24.87 -2.01
C LYS A 395 10.81 -24.60 -3.53
N THR A 396 10.84 -25.66 -4.33
CA THR A 396 11.00 -25.62 -5.80
C THR A 396 9.68 -25.47 -6.59
N LYS A 397 8.50 -25.50 -5.96
CA LYS A 397 7.21 -25.28 -6.64
C LYS A 397 6.85 -23.79 -6.66
N LYS A 398 6.64 -23.24 -7.87
CA LYS A 398 6.20 -21.87 -8.14
C LYS A 398 4.79 -21.61 -7.59
N SER A 399 4.68 -21.21 -6.33
CA SER A 399 3.57 -20.38 -5.86
C SER A 399 4.12 -18.97 -5.55
N GLN A 400 3.32 -17.93 -5.77
CA GLN A 400 3.75 -16.53 -5.71
C GLN A 400 4.08 -16.03 -4.30
N ASP A 401 3.84 -16.83 -3.26
CA ASP A 401 3.90 -16.42 -1.84
C ASP A 401 5.02 -17.10 -1.02
N HIS A 402 5.89 -17.90 -1.64
CA HIS A 402 6.98 -18.57 -0.91
C HIS A 402 8.19 -17.65 -0.65
N GLY A 403 8.85 -17.84 0.50
CA GLY A 403 10.09 -17.18 0.86
C GLY A 403 9.98 -15.85 1.62
N PHE A 404 8.79 -15.53 2.12
CA PHE A 404 8.58 -14.36 2.98
C PHE A 404 8.35 -14.70 4.46
N GLY A 405 7.99 -15.94 4.80
CA GLY A 405 7.60 -16.34 6.17
C GLY A 405 8.67 -16.02 7.22
N LEU A 406 9.86 -16.61 7.10
CA LEU A 406 10.97 -16.38 8.05
C LEU A 406 11.46 -14.92 8.05
N TYR A 407 11.45 -14.25 6.88
CA TYR A 407 11.76 -12.82 6.80
C TYR A 407 10.76 -11.98 7.60
N ILE A 408 9.45 -12.23 7.44
CA ILE A 408 8.38 -11.53 8.17
C ILE A 408 8.51 -11.80 9.67
N ILE A 409 8.70 -13.06 10.07
CA ILE A 409 8.91 -13.44 11.48
C ILE A 409 10.07 -12.65 12.09
N LYS A 410 11.22 -12.58 11.40
CA LYS A 410 12.39 -11.80 11.87
C LYS A 410 12.07 -10.31 12.02
N GLN A 411 11.25 -9.75 11.13
CA GLN A 411 10.81 -8.35 11.26
C GLN A 411 9.85 -8.15 12.44
N LEU A 412 8.87 -9.04 12.64
CA LEU A 412 7.94 -8.98 13.77
C LEU A 412 8.66 -9.10 15.12
N ILE A 413 9.59 -10.04 15.22
CA ILE A 413 10.42 -10.23 16.42
C ILE A 413 11.25 -8.97 16.70
N LYS A 414 11.91 -8.40 15.68
CA LYS A 414 12.67 -7.15 15.84
C LYS A 414 11.79 -5.96 16.21
N GLN A 415 10.59 -5.85 15.63
CA GLN A 415 9.64 -4.78 15.96
C GLN A 415 9.19 -4.84 17.42
N ASN A 416 9.14 -6.04 18.00
CA ASN A 416 8.84 -6.29 19.40
C ASN A 416 10.12 -6.39 20.27
N ASN A 417 11.24 -5.79 19.82
CA ASN A 417 12.52 -5.74 20.53
C ASN A 417 13.12 -7.11 20.92
N GLY A 418 12.82 -8.15 20.15
CA GLY A 418 13.37 -9.49 20.34
C GLY A 418 14.46 -9.85 19.32
N ASN A 419 15.04 -11.04 19.53
CA ASN A 419 15.97 -11.67 18.59
C ASN A 419 15.51 -13.09 18.27
N ILE A 420 15.96 -13.62 17.12
CA ILE A 420 15.75 -15.02 16.75
C ILE A 420 17.09 -15.65 16.39
N PHE A 421 17.31 -16.86 16.89
CA PHE A 421 18.48 -17.68 16.65
C PHE A 421 18.03 -19.01 16.05
N LEU A 422 18.88 -19.58 15.21
CA LEU A 422 18.68 -20.90 14.61
C LEU A 422 19.84 -21.79 15.04
N GLU A 423 19.50 -23.00 15.45
CA GLU A 423 20.44 -24.12 15.56
C GLU A 423 19.84 -25.29 14.77
N SER A 424 20.56 -25.80 13.76
CA SER A 424 20.08 -26.94 12.97
C SER A 424 21.18 -27.97 12.85
N THR A 425 20.93 -29.13 13.46
CA THR A 425 21.80 -30.30 13.46
C THR A 425 21.11 -31.45 12.70
N PRO A 426 21.81 -32.55 12.40
CA PRO A 426 21.19 -33.74 11.79
C PRO A 426 20.03 -34.34 12.61
N GLU A 427 19.99 -34.08 13.92
CA GLU A 427 19.00 -34.64 14.84
C GLU A 427 17.81 -33.71 15.07
N ARG A 428 18.06 -32.40 15.19
CA ARG A 428 17.00 -31.41 15.44
C ARG A 428 17.31 -30.06 14.80
N THR A 429 16.24 -29.39 14.39
CA THR A 429 16.23 -27.96 14.09
C THR A 429 15.50 -27.22 15.20
N LYS A 430 16.10 -26.15 15.71
CA LYS A 430 15.63 -25.35 16.83
C LYS A 430 15.63 -23.87 16.46
N PHE A 431 14.46 -23.25 16.50
CA PHE A 431 14.32 -21.79 16.47
C PHE A 431 14.15 -21.28 17.90
N MET A 432 15.08 -20.43 18.33
CA MET A 432 15.06 -19.81 19.65
C MET A 432 14.74 -18.33 19.51
N ILE A 433 13.66 -17.89 20.15
CA ILE A 433 13.21 -16.50 20.14
C ILE A 433 13.44 -15.91 21.52
N GLU A 434 14.07 -14.74 21.56
CA GLU A 434 14.43 -14.04 22.79
C GLU A 434 13.64 -12.73 22.86
N PHE A 435 12.97 -12.48 23.99
CA PHE A 435 12.34 -11.20 24.33
C PHE A 435 12.83 -10.69 25.69
N LYS A 436 12.78 -9.37 25.90
CA LYS A 436 12.99 -8.80 27.24
C LYS A 436 11.75 -9.08 28.09
N MET A 437 11.93 -9.57 29.32
CA MET A 437 10.82 -9.71 30.27
C MET A 437 10.25 -8.35 30.65
N LYS A 438 8.94 -8.32 30.87
CA LYS A 438 8.24 -7.14 31.39
C LYS A 438 8.74 -6.84 32.80
N GLU A 439 9.12 -5.59 33.05
CA GLU A 439 9.44 -5.16 34.41
C GLU A 439 8.15 -5.19 35.24
N LEU A 440 8.10 -6.05 36.25
CA LEU A 440 7.02 -6.06 37.23
C LEU A 440 7.03 -4.70 37.94
N SER A 441 6.08 -3.83 37.59
CA SER A 441 5.79 -2.62 38.36
C SER A 441 5.40 -3.06 39.77
N LYS A 442 6.28 -2.77 40.75
CA LYS A 442 5.99 -2.95 42.17
C LYS A 442 4.82 -2.10 42.63
#